data_AF-A0A2I2YA95-F1
#
_entry.id   AF-A0A2I2YA95-F1
#
_cell.length_a   1.000
_cell.length_b   1.000
_cell.length_c   1.000
_cell.angle_alpha   90.00
_cell.angle_beta   90.00
_cell.angle_gamma   90.00
#
_symmetry.space_group_name_H-M   'P 1'
#
loop_
_entity.id
_entity.type
_entity.pdbx_description
1 polymer ?
#
loop_
_entity_poly.entity_id
_entity_poly.type
_entity_poly.pdbx_seq_one_letter_code
_entity_poly.pdbx_strand_id
1 'polypeptide(L)'
;MHSTQDKSLHLEGDPNPSAAPTSTCAPRKMPKSISISKQLASVKALRKCSDLEKAIATTALIFRNSSDSDGKLEKAVAKDLLQTQFRNFTEPCEDSRRSWPFAKLEESTLSRHWI
;
A
#
# COMPACT_ATOMS: atom_id res chain seq x y z
N MET A 1 -10.11 37.79 57.53
CA MET A 1 -9.58 39.12 57.16
C MET A 1 -8.25 38.90 56.48
N HIS A 2 -8.19 39.27 55.20
CA HIS A 2 -7.16 38.92 54.22
C HIS A 2 -5.88 39.75 54.42
N SER A 3 -4.71 39.20 54.08
CA SER A 3 -3.62 39.99 53.51
C SER A 3 -2.71 39.12 52.65
N THR A 4 -2.64 39.48 51.38
CA THR A 4 -1.77 38.92 50.33
C THR A 4 -0.44 39.66 50.36
N GLN A 5 0.69 38.95 50.27
CA GLN A 5 1.87 39.53 49.64
C GLN A 5 2.71 38.48 48.91
N ASP A 6 2.78 38.70 47.60
CA ASP A 6 3.70 38.17 46.62
C ASP A 6 5.12 38.71 46.86
N LYS A 7 6.16 37.86 46.78
CA LYS A 7 7.31 38.04 45.87
C LYS A 7 8.37 36.95 46.01
N SER A 8 8.84 36.55 44.83
CA SER A 8 9.85 35.55 44.49
C SER A 8 11.27 35.87 44.95
N LEU A 9 12.09 34.83 45.17
CA LEU A 9 13.50 34.74 44.74
C LEU A 9 13.93 33.27 44.59
N HIS A 10 14.03 32.84 43.33
CA HIS A 10 15.07 31.98 42.71
C HIS A 10 15.89 31.02 43.60
N LEU A 11 15.81 29.71 43.33
CA LEU A 11 16.98 28.83 43.32
C LEU A 11 16.73 27.68 42.32
N GLU A 12 17.38 27.84 41.18
CA GLU A 12 17.55 26.91 40.07
C GLU A 12 18.34 25.67 40.54
N GLY A 13 17.81 24.50 40.22
CA GLY A 13 18.43 23.19 40.45
C GLY A 13 17.89 22.21 39.43
N ASP A 14 18.39 22.34 38.21
CA ASP A 14 18.02 21.56 37.02
C ASP A 14 18.06 20.03 37.29
N PRO A 15 16.98 19.26 37.02
CA PRO A 15 17.11 17.83 36.83
C PRO A 15 17.72 17.60 35.45
N ASN A 16 19.03 17.42 35.44
CA ASN A 16 19.85 16.89 34.36
C ASN A 16 19.03 15.98 33.39
N PRO A 17 18.77 16.38 32.13
CA PRO A 17 18.05 15.55 31.17
C PRO A 17 19.06 14.61 30.50
N SER A 18 19.63 13.69 31.29
CA SER A 18 20.46 12.59 30.77
C SER A 18 19.80 11.25 31.08
N ALA A 19 18.62 11.07 30.49
CA ALA A 19 18.09 9.75 30.21
C ALA A 19 17.47 9.84 28.83
N ALA A 20 18.08 9.14 27.87
CA ALA A 20 17.50 8.93 26.56
C ALA A 20 16.04 8.49 26.74
N PRO A 21 15.08 8.96 25.92
CA PRO A 21 13.74 8.43 25.98
C PRO A 21 13.84 6.94 25.62
N THR A 22 13.81 6.07 26.64
CA THR A 22 13.41 4.68 26.46
C THR A 22 12.02 4.75 25.88
N SER A 23 11.96 4.61 24.55
CA SER A 23 10.75 4.40 23.79
C SER A 23 10.13 3.10 24.30
N THR A 24 9.34 3.22 25.36
CA THR A 24 8.44 2.16 25.80
C THR A 24 7.50 1.92 24.62
N CYS A 25 7.80 0.87 23.85
CA CYS A 25 6.92 0.34 22.84
C CYS A 25 5.62 -0.07 23.54
N ALA A 26 4.65 0.83 23.59
CA ALA A 26 3.31 0.51 24.02
C ALA A 26 2.79 -0.64 23.13
N PRO A 27 2.11 -1.64 23.70
CA PRO A 27 1.57 -2.74 22.92
C PRO A 27 0.68 -2.18 21.80
N ARG A 28 1.07 -2.36 20.53
CA ARG A 28 0.22 -2.02 19.37
C ARG A 28 -1.11 -2.75 19.59
N LYS A 29 -2.22 -2.01 19.73
CA LYS A 29 -3.56 -2.60 19.76
C LYS A 29 -3.73 -3.42 18.48
N MET A 30 -3.71 -4.75 18.61
CA MET A 30 -3.88 -5.63 17.47
C MET A 30 -5.28 -5.44 16.87
N PRO A 31 -5.41 -5.39 15.54
CA PRO A 31 -6.71 -5.34 14.89
C PRO A 31 -7.59 -6.51 15.35
N LYS A 32 -8.85 -6.22 15.70
CA LYS A 32 -9.82 -7.24 16.12
C LYS A 32 -10.04 -8.22 14.96
N SER A 33 -10.00 -9.51 15.26
CA SER A 33 -10.28 -10.56 14.29
C SER A 33 -11.72 -10.47 13.78
N ILE A 34 -11.90 -10.72 12.49
CA ILE A 34 -13.22 -10.77 11.85
C ILE A 34 -13.82 -12.16 12.12
N SER A 35 -15.10 -12.23 12.45
CA SER A 35 -15.75 -13.54 12.65
C SER A 35 -15.81 -14.33 11.33
N ILE A 36 -15.67 -15.66 11.42
CA ILE A 36 -15.77 -16.57 10.27
C ILE A 36 -17.12 -16.41 9.56
N SER A 37 -18.20 -16.21 10.32
CA SER A 37 -19.54 -15.94 9.77
C SER A 37 -19.57 -14.73 8.84
N LYS A 38 -18.88 -13.65 9.22
CA LYS A 38 -18.81 -12.42 8.44
C LYS A 38 -17.95 -12.59 7.20
N GLN A 39 -16.82 -13.31 7.31
CA GLN A 39 -16.00 -13.66 6.15
C GLN A 39 -16.78 -14.50 5.13
N LEU A 40 -17.52 -15.51 5.59
CA LEU A 40 -18.33 -16.36 4.73
C LEU A 40 -19.45 -15.58 4.03
N ALA A 41 -20.10 -14.65 4.73
CA ALA A 41 -21.10 -13.77 4.14
C ALA A 41 -20.51 -12.91 3.00
N SER A 42 -19.32 -12.32 3.21
CA SER A 42 -18.61 -11.56 2.17
C SER A 42 -18.24 -12.42 0.96
N VAL A 43 -17.76 -13.66 1.16
CA VAL A 43 -17.45 -14.58 0.05
C VAL A 43 -18.71 -14.93 -0.75
N LYS A 44 -19.84 -15.16 -0.06
CA LYS A 44 -21.13 -15.40 -0.73
C LYS A 44 -21.61 -14.19 -1.53
N ALA A 45 -21.37 -12.97 -1.03
CA ALA A 45 -21.69 -11.75 -1.75
C ALA A 45 -20.82 -11.59 -3.02
N LEU A 46 -19.51 -11.81 -2.92
CA LEU A 46 -18.58 -11.74 -4.06
C LEU A 46 -18.95 -12.70 -5.19
N ARG A 47 -19.51 -13.88 -4.88
CA ARG A 47 -20.00 -14.81 -5.91
C ARG A 47 -21.12 -14.22 -6.78
N LYS A 48 -21.91 -13.28 -6.25
CA LYS A 48 -23.03 -12.62 -6.94
C LYS A 48 -22.62 -11.34 -7.66
N CYS A 49 -21.41 -10.83 -7.41
CA CYS A 49 -20.88 -9.63 -8.05
C CYS A 49 -20.51 -9.87 -9.52
N SER A 50 -20.41 -8.77 -10.27
CA SER A 50 -19.86 -8.74 -11.62
C SER A 50 -18.38 -9.14 -11.65
N ASP A 51 -17.88 -9.50 -12.81
CA ASP A 51 -16.49 -9.90 -12.97
C ASP A 51 -15.52 -8.72 -12.71
N LEU A 52 -15.91 -7.49 -13.03
CA LEU A 52 -15.13 -6.30 -12.70
C LEU A 52 -15.01 -6.10 -11.18
N GLU A 53 -16.13 -6.20 -10.46
CA GLU A 53 -16.13 -6.07 -9.00
C GLU A 53 -15.29 -7.18 -8.34
N LYS A 54 -15.41 -8.42 -8.84
CA LYS A 54 -14.57 -9.54 -8.39
C LYS A 54 -13.10 -9.27 -8.65
N ALA A 55 -12.74 -8.75 -9.83
CA ALA A 55 -11.36 -8.43 -10.17
C ALA A 55 -10.80 -7.36 -9.23
N ILE A 56 -11.52 -6.26 -8.99
CA ILE A 56 -11.11 -5.19 -8.08
C ILE A 56 -10.95 -5.71 -6.65
N ALA A 57 -11.91 -6.49 -6.15
CA ALA A 57 -11.85 -7.08 -4.82
C ALA A 57 -10.64 -8.02 -4.66
N THR A 58 -10.35 -8.81 -5.71
CA THR A 58 -9.20 -9.71 -5.74
C THR A 58 -7.89 -8.92 -5.71
N THR A 59 -7.77 -7.88 -6.53
CA THR A 59 -6.59 -6.99 -6.56
C THR A 59 -6.34 -6.34 -5.20
N ALA A 60 -7.40 -5.81 -4.57
CA ALA A 60 -7.30 -5.20 -3.24
C ALA A 60 -6.88 -6.21 -2.16
N LEU A 61 -7.39 -7.44 -2.22
CA LEU A 61 -7.02 -8.51 -1.30
C LEU A 61 -5.54 -8.91 -1.46
N ILE A 62 -5.09 -9.12 -2.70
CA ILE A 62 -3.69 -9.46 -3.00
C ILE A 62 -2.77 -8.35 -2.49
N PHE A 63 -3.08 -7.09 -2.80
CA PHE A 63 -2.34 -5.94 -2.30
C PHE A 63 -2.26 -5.96 -0.78
N ARG A 64 -3.40 -6.12 -0.09
CA ARG A 64 -3.44 -6.13 1.38
C ARG A 64 -2.63 -7.26 2.00
N ASN A 65 -2.58 -8.43 1.36
CA ASN A 65 -1.83 -9.58 1.85
C ASN A 65 -0.31 -9.44 1.63
N SER A 66 0.09 -8.71 0.58
CA SER A 66 1.50 -8.47 0.27
C SER A 66 2.06 -7.22 0.95
N SER A 67 1.21 -6.30 1.41
CA SER A 67 1.62 -5.09 2.11
C SER A 67 2.13 -5.38 3.52
N ASP A 68 3.01 -4.50 4.00
CA ASP A 68 3.51 -4.50 5.36
C ASP A 68 2.45 -4.06 6.39
N SER A 69 2.86 -4.03 7.67
CA SER A 69 1.96 -3.63 8.77
C SER A 69 1.48 -2.19 8.70
N ASP A 70 2.18 -1.34 7.93
CA ASP A 70 1.82 0.06 7.71
C ASP A 70 1.00 0.25 6.42
N GLY A 71 0.68 -0.85 5.72
CA GLY A 71 -0.14 -0.89 4.51
C GLY A 71 0.62 -0.54 3.24
N LYS A 72 1.95 -0.46 3.28
CA LYS A 72 2.79 -0.14 2.13
C LYS A 72 3.28 -1.42 1.46
N LEU A 73 3.45 -1.33 0.14
CA LEU A 73 4.04 -2.40 -0.65
C LEU A 73 5.45 -1.98 -1.04
N GLU A 74 6.45 -2.72 -0.57
CA GLU A 74 7.85 -2.45 -0.88
C GLU A 74 8.10 -2.67 -2.39
N LYS A 75 9.01 -1.88 -2.99
CA LYS A 75 9.32 -1.96 -4.42
C LYS A 75 9.77 -3.36 -4.86
N ALA A 76 10.61 -4.04 -4.07
CA ALA A 76 11.07 -5.39 -4.41
C ALA A 76 9.91 -6.39 -4.40
N VAL A 77 9.05 -6.32 -3.38
CA VAL A 77 7.84 -7.15 -3.25
C VAL A 77 6.84 -6.85 -4.37
N ALA A 78 6.64 -5.58 -4.72
CA ALA A 78 5.78 -5.19 -5.84
C ALA A 78 6.29 -5.75 -7.17
N LYS A 79 7.61 -5.71 -7.41
CA LYS A 79 8.22 -6.26 -8.62
C LYS A 79 8.00 -7.78 -8.71
N ASP A 80 8.28 -8.49 -7.63
CA ASP A 80 8.08 -9.95 -7.56
C ASP A 80 6.62 -10.35 -7.74
N LEU A 81 5.71 -9.60 -7.10
CA LEU A 81 4.27 -9.81 -7.21
C LEU A 81 3.79 -9.63 -8.66
N LEU A 82 4.19 -8.54 -9.32
CA LEU A 82 3.82 -8.28 -10.71
C LEU A 82 4.39 -9.33 -11.65
N GLN A 83 5.65 -9.73 -11.46
CA GLN A 83 6.27 -10.78 -12.25
C GLN A 83 5.54 -12.13 -12.09
N THR A 84 5.13 -12.46 -10.86
CA THR A 84 4.40 -13.71 -10.58
C THR A 84 2.97 -13.68 -11.14
N GLN A 85 2.22 -12.60 -10.89
CA GLN A 85 0.80 -12.50 -11.30
C GLN A 85 0.64 -12.32 -12.81
N PHE A 86 1.59 -11.65 -13.46
CA PHE A 86 1.57 -11.35 -14.88
C PHE A 86 2.68 -12.08 -15.64
N ARG A 87 3.11 -13.25 -15.15
CA ARG A 87 4.15 -14.07 -15.78
C ARG A 87 3.86 -14.31 -17.26
N ASN A 88 2.63 -14.68 -17.58
CA ASN A 88 2.18 -14.93 -18.96
C ASN A 88 2.17 -13.67 -19.85
N PHE A 89 2.22 -12.46 -19.28
CA PHE A 89 2.33 -11.20 -20.03
C PHE A 89 3.77 -10.71 -20.16
N THR A 90 4.66 -11.16 -19.27
CA THR A 90 6.07 -10.74 -19.22
C THR A 90 7.02 -11.73 -19.87
N GLU A 91 6.61 -13.00 -19.98
CA GLU A 91 7.27 -13.98 -20.82
C GLU A 91 6.97 -13.67 -22.29
N PRO A 92 7.98 -13.57 -23.17
CA PRO A 92 7.73 -13.47 -24.59
C PRO A 92 6.98 -14.73 -25.03
N CYS A 93 5.82 -14.55 -25.64
CA CYS A 93 5.08 -15.65 -26.26
C CYS A 93 6.03 -16.35 -27.24
N GLU A 94 6.43 -17.59 -26.95
CA GLU A 94 7.33 -18.36 -27.84
C GLU A 94 6.70 -18.58 -29.23
N ASP A 95 5.38 -18.35 -29.36
CA ASP A 95 4.64 -18.35 -30.61
C ASP A 95 4.74 -17.03 -31.41
N SER A 96 5.60 -16.09 -30.98
CA SER A 96 5.95 -14.88 -31.74
C SER A 96 6.92 -15.18 -32.90
N ARG A 97 6.59 -16.19 -33.73
CA ARG A 97 6.97 -16.17 -35.16
C ARG A 97 5.95 -15.44 -36.02
N ARG A 98 5.16 -14.54 -35.42
CA ARG A 98 4.52 -13.45 -36.14
C ARG A 98 4.94 -12.14 -35.49
N SER A 99 5.81 -11.46 -36.21
CA SER A 99 6.04 -10.02 -36.12
C SER A 99 4.72 -9.32 -35.78
N TRP A 100 4.60 -8.80 -34.57
CA TRP A 100 3.51 -7.91 -34.22
C TRP A 100 3.73 -6.60 -35.01
N PRO A 101 2.72 -6.06 -35.72
CA PRO A 101 2.93 -5.00 -36.72
C PRO A 101 3.19 -3.60 -36.14
N PHE A 102 3.58 -3.49 -34.86
CA PHE A 102 3.88 -2.19 -34.25
C PHE A 102 5.11 -1.50 -34.86
N ALA A 103 6.00 -2.24 -35.55
CA ALA A 103 7.16 -1.64 -36.23
C ALA A 103 6.83 -0.98 -37.59
N LYS A 104 5.57 -0.99 -38.06
CA LYS A 104 5.22 -0.43 -39.39
C LYS A 104 4.19 0.70 -39.36
N LEU A 105 3.76 1.17 -38.19
CA LEU A 105 2.81 2.29 -38.09
C LEU A 105 3.48 3.65 -37.83
N GLU A 106 4.73 3.68 -37.37
CA GLU A 106 5.41 4.94 -36.99
C GLU A 106 6.13 5.64 -38.15
N GLU A 107 6.22 5.02 -39.33
CA GLU A 107 6.89 5.63 -40.50
C GLU A 107 5.91 6.05 -41.63
N SER A 108 4.59 6.00 -41.41
CA SER A 108 3.60 6.26 -42.47
C SER A 108 2.61 7.40 -42.22
N THR A 109 2.67 8.10 -41.09
CA THR A 109 1.76 9.23 -40.81
C THR A 109 2.46 10.59 -40.65
N LEU A 110 3.80 10.65 -40.67
CA LEU A 110 4.54 11.90 -40.45
C LEU A 110 4.99 12.65 -41.71
N SER A 111 4.48 12.31 -42.90
CA SER A 111 5.00 12.89 -44.15
C SER A 111 3.97 13.41 -45.15
N ARG A 112 2.69 13.62 -44.80
CA ARG A 112 1.76 14.35 -45.69
C ARG A 112 0.74 15.16 -44.91
N HIS A 113 0.54 16.38 -45.38
CA HIS A 113 -0.43 17.39 -44.94
C HIS A 113 -0.01 18.26 -43.75
N TRP A 114 0.73 19.32 -44.05
CA TRP A 114 0.45 20.72 -43.63
C TRP A 114 1.37 21.69 -44.40
N ILE A 115 1.04 21.91 -45.68
CA ILE A 115 1.28 23.17 -46.40
C ILE A 115 0.01 23.44 -47.21
#